data_AF-A0A0G1T8P2-F1
#
_entry.id   AF-A0A0G1T8P2-F1
#
_cell.length_a   1.000
_cell.length_b   1.000
_cell.length_c   1.000
_cell.angle_alpha   90.00
_cell.angle_beta   90.00
_cell.angle_gamma   90.00
#
_symmetry.space_group_name_H-M   'P 1'
#
loop_
_entity.id
_entity.type
_entity.pdbx_description
1 polymer ?
#
loop_
_entity_poly.entity_id
_entity_poly.type
_entity_poly.pdbx_seq_one_letter_code
_entity_poly.pdbx_strand_id
1 'polypeptide(L)'
;MTYLQQFEQLRLSAPRVAFNTVQNENSPYCQYTEKSKNCYMTFASYESEDCVYNHRVFYCTDCVDCALCYKSTLCYECVDCINSYNCNYCVYCEQAVDSDFCYYSIGVQNCFGCVGLRQARYHIFNKKYDQENYKIEVARLRKLPLAEIYALMEPLLRSVPRSAMYGKNNEESYGENIHNCKNTFWAFDSKQLWDCCYVYHCDESKNLVDCSHLGWAEECYQIMNAGNLTNCMFCLGSWYSNSLTYCDQVYNSHDCFLCVGLNHTEYRILNKQYPKEEYFQKIAEITSQMKRDGEWGTWFSSAYPEVITYGL
;
A
#
# COMPACT_ATOMS: atom_id res chain seq x y z
N MET A 1 -27.90 -12.57 28.89
CA MET A 1 -26.72 -12.49 28.01
C MET A 1 -27.18 -11.81 26.75
N THR A 2 -26.49 -10.76 26.32
CA THR A 2 -26.86 -9.95 25.16
C THR A 2 -26.39 -10.59 23.85
N TYR A 3 -26.61 -9.95 22.70
CA TYR A 3 -26.18 -10.50 21.40
C TYR A 3 -24.69 -10.29 21.15
N LEU A 4 -24.14 -9.14 21.55
CA LEU A 4 -22.69 -8.90 21.49
C LEU A 4 -21.93 -9.87 22.43
N GLN A 5 -22.49 -10.19 23.61
CA GLN A 5 -21.94 -11.22 24.51
C GLN A 5 -22.00 -12.64 23.92
N GLN A 6 -23.06 -13.00 23.19
CA GLN A 6 -23.14 -14.30 22.47
C GLN A 6 -22.09 -14.38 21.36
N PHE A 7 -21.91 -13.30 20.60
CA PHE A 7 -20.87 -13.21 19.58
C PHE A 7 -19.46 -13.33 20.19
N GLU A 8 -19.18 -12.68 21.33
CA GLU A 8 -17.88 -12.82 21.98
C GLU A 8 -17.60 -14.25 22.46
N GLN A 9 -18.59 -14.94 23.03
CA GLN A 9 -18.42 -16.36 23.38
C GLN A 9 -18.13 -17.24 22.17
N LEU A 10 -18.71 -16.92 21.01
CA LEU A 10 -18.37 -17.59 19.74
C LEU A 10 -16.96 -17.23 19.26
N ARG A 11 -16.56 -15.95 19.33
CA ARG A 11 -15.23 -15.45 18.95
C ARG A 11 -14.08 -15.99 19.80
N LEU A 12 -14.36 -16.33 21.07
CA LEU A 12 -13.43 -16.90 22.04
C LEU A 12 -13.39 -18.44 22.05
N SER A 13 -14.40 -19.10 21.47
CA SER A 13 -14.45 -20.57 21.37
C SER A 13 -14.12 -21.11 19.96
N ALA A 14 -14.25 -20.29 18.92
CA ALA A 14 -13.86 -20.65 17.57
C ALA A 14 -12.33 -20.77 17.41
N PRO A 15 -11.81 -21.80 16.72
CA PRO A 15 -10.40 -21.88 16.37
C PRO A 15 -10.01 -20.74 15.42
N ARG A 16 -8.79 -20.23 15.57
CA ARG A 16 -8.26 -19.11 14.78
C ARG A 16 -7.32 -19.61 13.69
N VAL A 17 -7.40 -19.00 12.51
CA VAL A 17 -6.39 -19.20 11.45
C VAL A 17 -5.05 -18.70 11.97
N ALA A 18 -4.06 -19.59 12.12
CA ALA A 18 -2.77 -19.28 12.72
C ALA A 18 -1.85 -18.48 11.77
N PHE A 19 -1.91 -18.81 10.48
CA PHE A 19 -1.22 -18.10 9.40
C PHE A 19 -2.12 -18.08 8.17
N ASN A 20 -2.23 -16.92 7.51
CA ASN A 20 -2.49 -16.90 6.07
C ASN A 20 -1.17 -17.24 5.37
N THR A 21 -1.22 -17.90 4.21
CA THR A 21 -0.04 -18.14 3.36
C THR A 21 -0.21 -17.45 2.00
N VAL A 22 0.58 -16.45 1.61
CA VAL A 22 1.75 -15.83 2.27
C VAL A 22 2.94 -16.78 2.45
N GLN A 23 4.16 -16.23 2.39
CA GLN A 23 5.39 -16.83 2.96
C GLN A 23 5.59 -18.36 2.72
N ASN A 24 5.63 -18.80 1.45
CA ASN A 24 6.34 -20.05 1.11
C ASN A 24 7.87 -19.86 1.26
N GLU A 25 8.66 -20.94 1.32
CA GLU A 25 10.11 -20.84 1.56
C GLU A 25 10.91 -21.97 0.90
N ASN A 26 12.14 -21.68 0.44
CA ASN A 26 13.07 -22.58 -0.27
C ASN A 26 12.57 -23.08 -1.67
N SER A 27 11.25 -23.05 -1.88
CA SER A 27 10.58 -22.21 -2.89
C SER A 27 11.40 -20.98 -3.32
N PRO A 28 11.38 -20.53 -4.59
CA PRO A 28 11.72 -19.15 -4.96
C PRO A 28 10.68 -18.06 -4.69
N TYR A 29 9.62 -18.36 -3.93
CA TYR A 29 8.35 -17.63 -4.01
C TYR A 29 7.52 -17.62 -2.73
N CYS A 30 6.53 -16.72 -2.73
CA CYS A 30 5.31 -16.64 -1.92
C CYS A 30 4.17 -16.02 -2.73
N GLN A 31 2.93 -16.45 -2.53
CA GLN A 31 1.74 -15.78 -3.08
C GLN A 31 0.49 -16.15 -2.26
N TYR A 32 -0.25 -15.23 -1.64
CA TYR A 32 -0.06 -13.77 -1.48
C TYR A 32 1.33 -13.37 -0.95
N THR A 33 1.74 -12.10 -1.07
CA THR A 33 3.12 -11.66 -0.75
C THR A 33 3.20 -10.13 -0.59
N GLU A 34 3.61 -9.52 0.53
CA GLU A 34 4.08 -10.04 1.83
C GLU A 34 5.21 -11.09 1.74
N LYS A 35 6.34 -10.65 1.18
CA LYS A 35 7.67 -11.27 1.00
C LYS A 35 7.69 -12.62 0.23
N SER A 36 8.43 -12.77 -0.90
CA SER A 36 8.46 -13.93 -1.85
C SER A 36 9.84 -14.62 -1.95
N LYS A 37 10.06 -15.88 -1.49
CA LYS A 37 11.43 -16.30 -1.01
C LYS A 37 12.07 -17.71 -1.24
N ASN A 38 12.96 -17.83 -2.25
CA ASN A 38 14.38 -18.35 -2.19
C ASN A 38 15.31 -17.14 -2.02
N CYS A 39 14.82 -16.18 -1.24
CA CYS A 39 15.05 -14.80 -1.56
C CYS A 39 15.17 -13.99 -0.25
N TYR A 40 15.95 -12.92 -0.15
CA TYR A 40 16.67 -12.23 -1.23
C TYR A 40 15.77 -11.59 -2.29
N MET A 41 14.47 -11.47 -2.01
CA MET A 41 13.43 -10.85 -2.80
C MET A 41 12.28 -10.57 -1.81
N THR A 42 11.96 -9.31 -1.56
CA THR A 42 10.99 -8.88 -0.53
C THR A 42 9.84 -8.06 -1.13
N PHE A 43 8.66 -8.19 -0.49
CA PHE A 43 7.33 -7.82 -0.98
C PHE A 43 6.47 -7.28 0.19
N ALA A 44 5.30 -6.69 -0.11
CA ALA A 44 4.40 -5.88 0.73
C ALA A 44 4.66 -4.37 0.78
N SER A 45 4.35 -3.60 -0.27
CA SER A 45 4.19 -3.98 -1.68
C SER A 45 3.24 -5.12 -2.13
N TYR A 46 3.67 -5.81 -3.20
CA TYR A 46 3.02 -6.35 -4.40
C TYR A 46 4.13 -6.23 -5.52
N GLU A 47 5.26 -6.95 -5.37
CA GLU A 47 6.65 -6.49 -5.68
C GLU A 47 7.43 -7.33 -6.75
N SER A 48 6.75 -7.97 -7.70
CA SER A 48 7.28 -9.08 -8.56
C SER A 48 8.45 -8.77 -9.54
N GLU A 49 9.62 -9.45 -9.49
CA GLU A 49 9.96 -10.58 -8.61
C GLU A 49 11.44 -10.67 -8.13
N ASP A 50 12.51 -10.41 -8.93
CA ASP A 50 13.96 -10.65 -8.59
C ASP A 50 14.62 -9.57 -7.66
N CYS A 51 13.88 -9.18 -6.62
CA CYS A 51 13.97 -7.94 -5.84
C CYS A 51 14.82 -7.94 -4.53
N VAL A 52 16.15 -8.14 -4.61
CA VAL A 52 17.06 -8.21 -3.45
C VAL A 52 17.02 -6.99 -2.52
N TYR A 53 16.76 -7.21 -1.22
CA TYR A 53 16.75 -6.18 -0.15
C TYR A 53 15.72 -5.04 -0.30
N ASN A 54 14.71 -5.17 -1.15
CA ASN A 54 13.76 -4.08 -1.41
C ASN A 54 12.69 -3.89 -0.32
N HIS A 55 12.18 -2.66 -0.20
CA HIS A 55 11.10 -2.26 0.71
C HIS A 55 10.07 -1.33 0.03
N ARG A 56 8.83 -1.81 -0.13
CA ARG A 56 7.70 -1.03 -0.67
C ARG A 56 8.01 -0.36 -2.02
N VAL A 57 8.94 -0.91 -2.81
CA VAL A 57 8.86 -0.70 -4.26
C VAL A 57 7.56 -1.37 -4.76
N PHE A 58 7.02 -1.17 -5.95
CA PHE A 58 5.79 -1.82 -6.42
C PHE A 58 5.89 -2.11 -7.91
N TYR A 59 5.45 -3.29 -8.37
CA TYR A 59 5.58 -3.71 -9.77
C TYR A 59 7.03 -3.61 -10.32
N CYS A 60 8.03 -3.91 -9.50
CA CYS A 60 9.46 -3.74 -9.82
C CYS A 60 10.17 -5.08 -10.03
N THR A 61 11.20 -5.11 -10.88
CA THR A 61 11.85 -6.36 -11.31
C THR A 61 13.37 -6.16 -11.44
N ASP A 62 14.16 -7.14 -11.04
CA ASP A 62 15.64 -7.09 -11.04
C ASP A 62 16.21 -5.88 -10.27
N CYS A 63 15.52 -5.47 -9.20
CA CYS A 63 15.89 -4.31 -8.40
C CYS A 63 16.62 -4.73 -7.11
N VAL A 64 17.70 -4.05 -6.75
CA VAL A 64 18.52 -4.36 -5.57
C VAL A 64 18.65 -3.12 -4.68
N ASP A 65 18.53 -3.28 -3.36
CA ASP A 65 18.65 -2.20 -2.36
C ASP A 65 17.76 -0.97 -2.69
N CYS A 66 16.53 -1.21 -3.17
CA CYS A 66 15.59 -0.17 -3.59
C CYS A 66 14.43 0.03 -2.60
N ALA A 67 13.95 1.27 -2.46
CA ALA A 67 12.83 1.62 -1.60
C ALA A 67 11.82 2.55 -2.29
N LEU A 68 10.52 2.30 -2.12
CA LEU A 68 9.42 3.15 -2.64
C LEU A 68 9.37 3.33 -4.18
N CYS A 69 10.18 2.62 -4.96
CA CYS A 69 10.19 2.69 -6.42
C CYS A 69 8.93 2.07 -7.05
N TYR A 70 8.32 2.71 -8.04
CA TYR A 70 7.06 2.22 -8.64
C TYR A 70 7.26 1.91 -10.13
N LYS A 71 6.96 0.69 -10.57
CA LYS A 71 7.09 0.24 -11.98
C LYS A 71 8.49 0.44 -12.56
N SER A 72 9.52 0.06 -11.80
CA SER A 72 10.93 0.26 -12.16
C SER A 72 11.71 -1.06 -12.26
N THR A 73 12.70 -1.12 -13.16
CA THR A 73 13.39 -2.36 -13.55
C THR A 73 14.90 -2.18 -13.64
N LEU A 74 15.69 -3.20 -13.27
CA LEU A 74 17.17 -3.15 -13.26
C LEU A 74 17.69 -1.93 -12.50
N CYS A 75 17.17 -1.69 -11.29
CA CYS A 75 17.55 -0.56 -10.46
C CYS A 75 18.40 -0.97 -9.26
N TYR A 76 19.35 -0.14 -8.86
CA TYR A 76 20.22 -0.39 -7.70
C TYR A 76 20.34 0.85 -6.81
N GLU A 77 20.20 0.70 -5.49
CA GLU A 77 20.33 1.82 -4.53
C GLU A 77 19.39 3.01 -4.86
N CYS A 78 18.16 2.70 -5.33
CA CYS A 78 17.20 3.70 -5.80
C CYS A 78 16.08 3.94 -4.78
N VAL A 79 15.70 5.21 -4.61
CA VAL A 79 14.65 5.64 -3.69
C VAL A 79 13.57 6.45 -4.43
N ASP A 80 12.31 6.05 -4.29
CA ASP A 80 11.14 6.77 -4.84
C ASP A 80 11.29 7.04 -6.35
N CYS A 81 11.64 5.97 -7.09
CA CYS A 81 11.87 6.02 -8.52
C CYS A 81 10.74 5.37 -9.33
N ILE A 82 10.07 6.17 -10.16
CA ILE A 82 8.81 5.87 -10.82
C ILE A 82 9.03 5.61 -12.32
N ASN A 83 8.48 4.54 -12.88
CA ASN A 83 8.55 4.17 -14.30
C ASN A 83 9.99 4.20 -14.88
N SER A 84 10.99 3.72 -14.13
CA SER A 84 12.42 3.92 -14.44
C SER A 84 13.17 2.61 -14.75
N TYR A 85 14.21 2.69 -15.59
CA TYR A 85 14.90 1.52 -16.15
C TYR A 85 16.42 1.68 -16.12
N ASN A 86 17.16 0.65 -15.68
CA ASN A 86 18.63 0.61 -15.68
C ASN A 86 19.22 1.85 -14.97
N CYS A 87 18.88 2.02 -13.69
CA CYS A 87 19.18 3.22 -12.90
C CYS A 87 19.87 2.88 -11.58
N ASN A 88 20.94 3.62 -11.25
CA ASN A 88 21.79 3.32 -10.08
C ASN A 88 21.91 4.57 -9.18
N TYR A 89 21.70 4.46 -7.87
CA TYR A 89 21.81 5.57 -6.92
C TYR A 89 20.88 6.77 -7.23
N CYS A 90 19.70 6.51 -7.78
CA CYS A 90 18.73 7.54 -8.21
C CYS A 90 17.64 7.78 -7.16
N VAL A 91 17.22 9.04 -7.00
CA VAL A 91 16.34 9.47 -5.90
C VAL A 91 15.26 10.44 -6.37
N TYR A 92 13.98 10.18 -6.07
CA TYR A 92 12.84 10.99 -6.54
C TYR A 92 12.85 11.22 -8.07
N CYS A 93 13.14 10.18 -8.83
CA CYS A 93 13.22 10.25 -10.29
C CYS A 93 12.00 9.59 -10.97
N GLU A 94 11.55 10.17 -12.07
CA GLU A 94 10.45 9.64 -12.87
C GLU A 94 10.89 9.45 -14.32
N GLN A 95 10.55 8.33 -14.95
CA GLN A 95 10.88 8.05 -16.36
C GLN A 95 12.40 8.20 -16.62
N ALA A 96 13.23 7.75 -15.67
CA ALA A 96 14.68 7.74 -15.80
C ALA A 96 15.15 6.48 -16.54
N VAL A 97 16.10 6.61 -17.46
CA VAL A 97 16.56 5.51 -18.33
C VAL A 97 18.09 5.55 -18.47
N ASP A 98 18.78 4.43 -18.25
CA ASP A 98 20.25 4.30 -18.36
C ASP A 98 21.01 5.40 -17.58
N SER A 99 20.54 5.74 -16.37
CA SER A 99 20.96 6.96 -15.66
C SER A 99 21.39 6.67 -14.23
N ASP A 100 22.53 7.22 -13.82
CA ASP A 100 23.10 7.02 -12.49
C ASP A 100 23.12 8.32 -11.69
N PHE A 101 23.03 8.23 -10.36
CA PHE A 101 23.17 9.34 -9.42
C PHE A 101 22.27 10.53 -9.77
N CYS A 102 21.05 10.26 -10.26
CA CYS A 102 20.11 11.30 -10.67
C CYS A 102 19.07 11.58 -9.57
N TYR A 103 18.86 12.86 -9.28
CA TYR A 103 18.01 13.34 -8.17
C TYR A 103 16.90 14.25 -8.68
N TYR A 104 15.67 14.10 -8.18
CA TYR A 104 14.53 15.00 -8.43
C TYR A 104 14.25 15.27 -9.94
N SER A 105 14.52 14.29 -10.82
CA SER A 105 14.57 14.49 -12.28
C SER A 105 13.52 13.67 -13.03
N ILE A 106 12.97 14.21 -14.12
CA ILE A 106 11.81 13.65 -14.83
C ILE A 106 12.08 13.48 -16.33
N GLY A 107 11.97 12.27 -16.86
CA GLY A 107 12.20 11.97 -18.28
C GLY A 107 13.67 12.11 -18.69
N VAL A 108 14.59 11.66 -17.83
CA VAL A 108 16.04 11.73 -18.10
C VAL A 108 16.54 10.44 -18.73
N GLN A 109 17.34 10.53 -19.80
CA GLN A 109 17.91 9.35 -20.46
C GLN A 109 19.40 9.51 -20.72
N ASN A 110 20.21 8.54 -20.28
CA ASN A 110 21.67 8.64 -20.29
C ASN A 110 22.12 9.93 -19.57
N CYS A 111 21.89 9.98 -18.26
CA CYS A 111 22.34 11.07 -17.39
C CYS A 111 23.18 10.54 -16.20
N PHE A 112 24.14 11.33 -15.74
CA PHE A 112 25.00 10.99 -14.60
C PHE A 112 25.11 12.16 -13.62
N GLY A 113 24.86 11.93 -12.32
CA GLY A 113 25.06 12.94 -11.27
C GLY A 113 24.18 14.19 -11.42
N CYS A 114 23.02 14.07 -12.07
CA CYS A 114 22.17 15.22 -12.43
C CYS A 114 21.07 15.49 -11.41
N VAL A 115 20.64 16.74 -11.25
CA VAL A 115 19.69 17.17 -10.22
C VAL A 115 18.64 18.12 -10.81
N GLY A 116 17.35 17.80 -10.64
CA GLY A 116 16.24 18.66 -11.05
C GLY A 116 16.00 18.79 -12.57
N LEU A 117 16.58 17.91 -13.40
CA LEU A 117 16.44 17.99 -14.86
C LEU A 117 15.08 17.48 -15.34
N ARG A 118 14.61 18.02 -16.48
CA ARG A 118 13.39 17.54 -17.16
C ARG A 118 13.67 17.31 -18.64
N GLN A 119 13.23 16.15 -19.17
CA GLN A 119 13.33 15.77 -20.58
C GLN A 119 14.76 15.91 -21.17
N ALA A 120 15.78 15.62 -20.35
CA ALA A 120 17.19 15.82 -20.69
C ALA A 120 17.87 14.51 -21.10
N ARG A 121 18.83 14.58 -22.02
CA ARG A 121 19.61 13.43 -22.48
C ARG A 121 21.09 13.74 -22.63
N TYR A 122 21.96 12.78 -22.32
CA TYR A 122 23.42 12.93 -22.35
C TYR A 122 23.89 14.12 -21.49
N HIS A 123 23.55 14.12 -20.20
CA HIS A 123 23.99 15.14 -19.24
C HIS A 123 24.85 14.54 -18.12
N ILE A 124 25.87 15.28 -17.70
CA ILE A 124 26.76 14.93 -16.59
C ILE A 124 26.85 16.16 -15.68
N PHE A 125 26.47 16.02 -14.41
CA PHE A 125 26.38 17.14 -13.44
C PHE A 125 25.62 18.35 -14.01
N ASN A 126 24.43 18.12 -14.58
CA ASN A 126 23.57 19.08 -15.30
C ASN A 126 24.14 19.74 -16.57
N LYS A 127 25.40 19.46 -16.95
CA LYS A 127 25.97 19.93 -18.22
C LYS A 127 25.67 18.95 -19.35
N LYS A 128 25.22 19.45 -20.51
CA LYS A 128 25.00 18.64 -21.72
C LYS A 128 26.30 18.24 -22.41
N TYR A 129 26.34 17.00 -22.91
CA TYR A 129 27.39 16.42 -23.74
C TYR A 129 26.79 15.90 -25.06
N ASP A 130 27.63 15.65 -26.05
CA ASP A 130 27.32 14.74 -27.15
C ASP A 130 27.42 13.27 -26.70
N GLN A 131 26.95 12.35 -27.52
CA GLN A 131 26.85 10.93 -27.17
C GLN A 131 28.22 10.23 -27.02
N GLU A 132 29.27 10.70 -27.70
CA GLU A 132 30.59 10.05 -27.67
C GLU A 132 31.36 10.47 -26.42
N ASN A 133 31.46 11.78 -26.18
CA ASN A 133 32.10 12.33 -24.98
C ASN A 133 31.33 11.95 -23.70
N TYR A 134 29.99 11.83 -23.75
CA TYR A 134 29.21 11.29 -22.63
C TYR A 134 29.66 9.88 -22.23
N LYS A 135 29.78 8.96 -23.21
CA LYS A 135 30.19 7.57 -22.96
C LYS A 135 31.59 7.48 -22.38
N ILE A 136 32.52 8.28 -22.91
CA ILE A 136 33.92 8.33 -22.42
C ILE A 136 33.96 8.82 -20.97
N GLU A 137 33.28 9.92 -20.66
CA GLU A 137 33.34 10.52 -19.33
C GLU A 137 32.58 9.72 -18.27
N VAL A 138 31.41 9.14 -18.59
CA VAL A 138 30.71 8.24 -17.65
C VAL A 138 31.50 6.94 -17.41
N ALA A 139 32.17 6.40 -18.42
CA ALA A 139 33.08 5.25 -18.24
C ALA A 139 34.34 5.58 -17.42
N ARG A 140 34.65 6.87 -17.22
CA ARG A 140 35.65 7.35 -16.24
C ARG A 140 35.02 7.54 -14.86
N LEU A 141 33.88 8.20 -14.76
CA LEU A 141 33.20 8.52 -13.50
C LEU A 141 32.74 7.27 -12.74
N ARG A 142 32.24 6.24 -13.43
CA ARG A 142 31.87 4.92 -12.85
C ARG A 142 33.05 4.15 -12.22
N LYS A 143 34.28 4.66 -12.28
CA LYS A 143 35.49 4.09 -11.64
C LYS A 143 35.94 4.86 -10.41
N LEU A 144 35.30 6.00 -10.09
CA LEU A 144 35.59 6.75 -8.88
C LEU A 144 34.92 6.09 -7.66
N PRO A 145 35.49 6.20 -6.45
CA PRO A 145 34.80 5.85 -5.22
C PRO A 145 33.49 6.63 -5.06
N LEU A 146 32.45 6.01 -4.48
CA LEU A 146 31.15 6.65 -4.24
C LEU A 146 31.29 8.00 -3.50
N ALA A 147 32.21 8.08 -2.53
CA ALA A 147 32.49 9.30 -1.79
C ALA A 147 32.98 10.46 -2.68
N GLU A 148 33.76 10.18 -3.73
CA GLU A 148 34.19 11.19 -4.71
C GLU A 148 33.03 11.60 -5.63
N ILE A 149 32.18 10.66 -6.03
CA ILE A 149 30.96 10.96 -6.82
C ILE A 149 30.03 11.88 -6.03
N TYR A 150 29.74 11.55 -4.76
CA TYR A 150 28.92 12.40 -3.91
C TYR A 150 29.56 13.77 -3.62
N ALA A 151 30.89 13.85 -3.45
CA ALA A 151 31.59 15.13 -3.30
C ALA A 151 31.52 16.02 -4.56
N LEU A 152 31.51 15.42 -5.76
CA LEU A 152 31.27 16.14 -7.03
C LEU A 152 29.81 16.61 -7.16
N MET A 153 28.86 15.88 -6.58
CA MET A 153 27.43 16.23 -6.61
C MET A 153 27.01 17.25 -5.55
N GLU A 154 27.70 17.31 -4.40
CA GLU A 154 27.28 18.13 -3.26
C GLU A 154 26.98 19.60 -3.62
N PRO A 155 27.82 20.31 -4.41
CA PRO A 155 27.52 21.70 -4.80
C PRO A 155 26.23 21.79 -5.62
N LEU A 156 25.96 20.82 -6.49
CA LEU A 156 24.77 20.77 -7.32
C LEU A 156 23.51 20.46 -6.49
N LEU A 157 23.58 19.46 -5.60
CA LEU A 157 22.52 19.08 -4.64
C LEU A 157 22.16 20.19 -3.65
N ARG A 158 23.08 21.12 -3.36
CA ARG A 158 22.84 22.33 -2.57
C ARG A 158 22.30 23.51 -3.40
N SER A 159 22.53 23.53 -4.71
CA SER A 159 22.12 24.64 -5.59
C SER A 159 20.69 24.53 -6.13
N VAL A 160 20.14 23.32 -6.22
CA VAL A 160 18.79 23.07 -6.76
C VAL A 160 17.74 23.12 -5.63
N PRO A 161 16.71 23.98 -5.71
CA PRO A 161 15.62 24.00 -4.74
C PRO A 161 14.83 22.69 -4.70
N ARG A 162 14.36 22.32 -3.51
CA ARG A 162 13.46 21.17 -3.29
C ARG A 162 12.02 21.65 -3.08
N SER A 163 11.04 20.81 -3.44
CA SER A 163 9.63 21.10 -3.18
C SER A 163 9.30 20.98 -1.68
N ALA A 164 8.31 21.75 -1.22
CA ALA A 164 7.77 21.66 0.15
C ALA A 164 6.64 20.62 0.31
N MET A 165 6.26 19.96 -0.78
CA MET A 165 5.31 18.85 -0.88
C MET A 165 5.68 18.06 -2.14
N TYR A 166 5.79 16.73 -2.10
CA TYR A 166 5.92 15.97 -3.34
C TYR A 166 4.53 15.88 -4.00
N GLY A 167 4.37 16.35 -5.23
CA GLY A 167 3.03 16.33 -5.83
C GLY A 167 2.81 17.04 -7.17
N LYS A 168 1.63 16.78 -7.77
CA LYS A 168 1.20 17.20 -9.11
C LYS A 168 -0.32 17.34 -9.18
N ASN A 169 -0.85 18.30 -9.94
CA ASN A 169 -2.26 18.37 -10.36
C ASN A 169 -3.33 18.43 -9.26
N ASN A 170 -3.08 19.11 -8.12
CA ASN A 170 -3.99 19.10 -6.98
C ASN A 170 -4.76 20.42 -6.80
N GLU A 171 -5.98 20.31 -6.30
CA GLU A 171 -6.89 21.41 -5.96
C GLU A 171 -7.34 21.26 -4.51
N GLU A 172 -7.26 22.33 -3.70
CA GLU A 172 -7.75 22.39 -2.30
C GLU A 172 -7.34 21.21 -1.36
N SER A 173 -6.23 20.52 -1.64
CA SER A 173 -5.80 19.29 -0.95
C SER A 173 -4.48 19.44 -0.20
N TYR A 174 -4.29 18.71 0.92
CA TYR A 174 -3.13 18.83 1.80
C TYR A 174 -2.69 17.50 2.48
N GLY A 175 -1.37 17.25 2.47
CA GLY A 175 -0.72 16.00 2.91
C GLY A 175 0.60 15.77 2.18
N GLU A 176 1.28 14.63 2.43
CA GLU A 176 2.57 14.30 1.80
C GLU A 176 2.43 13.21 0.74
N ASN A 177 3.14 13.43 -0.38
CA ASN A 177 2.92 12.88 -1.70
C ASN A 177 1.45 13.17 -2.13
N ILE A 178 1.16 14.04 -3.13
CA ILE A 178 -0.23 14.29 -3.66
C ILE A 178 -0.31 14.39 -5.20
N HIS A 179 -1.19 13.64 -5.88
CA HIS A 179 -1.24 13.47 -7.36
C HIS A 179 -2.69 13.39 -7.90
N ASN A 180 -3.22 14.48 -8.48
CA ASN A 180 -4.54 14.55 -9.13
C ASN A 180 -5.76 14.60 -8.17
N CYS A 181 -5.64 15.34 -7.05
CA CYS A 181 -6.63 15.32 -5.95
C CYS A 181 -7.49 16.58 -5.82
N LYS A 182 -8.62 16.50 -5.10
CA LYS A 182 -9.52 17.61 -4.79
C LYS A 182 -9.91 17.69 -3.30
N ASN A 183 -9.98 18.89 -2.73
CA ASN A 183 -10.56 19.21 -1.40
C ASN A 183 -10.10 18.38 -0.17
N THR A 184 -8.91 17.76 -0.14
CA THR A 184 -8.68 16.64 0.81
C THR A 184 -7.62 16.71 1.89
N PHE A 185 -7.85 15.80 2.85
CA PHE A 185 -7.18 15.67 4.13
C PHE A 185 -6.81 14.18 4.35
N TRP A 186 -5.55 13.91 4.69
CA TRP A 186 -5.00 12.67 5.28
C TRP A 186 -4.91 11.36 4.45
N ALA A 187 -3.70 11.16 3.91
CA ALA A 187 -2.97 9.90 3.59
C ALA A 187 -3.63 8.93 2.58
N PHE A 188 -3.05 7.78 2.20
CA PHE A 188 -2.36 6.75 3.00
C PHE A 188 -1.02 6.32 2.39
N ASP A 189 -0.73 5.02 2.32
CA ASP A 189 0.00 4.44 1.18
C ASP A 189 -0.91 4.41 -0.06
N SER A 190 -1.70 5.49 -0.18
CA SER A 190 -2.33 6.03 -1.35
C SER A 190 -1.40 7.09 -1.85
N LYS A 191 -0.76 6.83 -2.99
CA LYS A 191 -0.21 7.86 -3.87
C LYS A 191 -1.29 8.43 -4.81
N GLN A 192 -2.46 8.63 -4.19
CA GLN A 192 -3.30 9.81 -4.28
C GLN A 192 -4.42 9.88 -5.33
N LEU A 193 -5.42 9.00 -5.25
CA LEU A 193 -6.77 9.59 -5.19
C LEU A 193 -6.95 10.29 -3.84
N TRP A 194 -7.84 11.29 -3.79
CA TRP A 194 -8.17 12.04 -2.57
C TRP A 194 -9.29 13.05 -2.95
N ASP A 195 -10.55 12.81 -2.52
CA ASP A 195 -11.61 13.77 -2.08
C ASP A 195 -12.64 13.06 -1.15
N CYS A 196 -12.37 13.08 0.16
CA CYS A 196 -12.36 11.84 0.96
C CYS A 196 -12.03 12.10 2.47
N CYS A 197 -12.98 12.16 3.42
CA CYS A 197 -12.68 12.18 4.88
C CYS A 197 -12.37 10.77 5.49
N TYR A 198 -11.61 9.97 4.74
CA TYR A 198 -12.08 8.65 4.35
C TYR A 198 -10.86 7.71 4.09
N VAL A 199 -10.76 6.50 4.70
CA VAL A 199 -9.46 5.88 5.08
C VAL A 199 -9.13 4.43 4.63
N TYR A 200 -8.31 4.23 3.59
CA TYR A 200 -7.90 2.87 3.15
C TYR A 200 -6.59 3.01 2.35
N HIS A 201 -5.53 2.38 2.84
CA HIS A 201 -4.14 2.31 2.35
C HIS A 201 -4.02 1.57 0.98
N CYS A 202 -4.61 2.16 -0.08
CA CYS A 202 -4.74 1.60 -1.45
C CYS A 202 -3.65 2.09 -2.41
N ASP A 203 -3.29 1.34 -3.47
CA ASP A 203 -2.15 1.58 -4.35
C ASP A 203 -2.63 2.20 -5.68
N GLU A 204 -2.99 3.46 -5.71
CA GLU A 204 -2.45 4.54 -4.89
C GLU A 204 -3.65 5.50 -4.71
N SER A 205 -4.66 5.11 -3.90
CA SER A 205 -6.09 5.40 -4.15
C SER A 205 -6.98 5.53 -2.90
N LYS A 206 -8.22 6.03 -3.07
CA LYS A 206 -9.29 6.24 -2.07
C LYS A 206 -10.55 6.93 -2.65
N ASN A 207 -11.57 7.12 -1.80
CA ASN A 207 -13.00 7.44 -2.06
C ASN A 207 -13.94 6.93 -0.90
N LEU A 208 -13.41 6.85 0.33
CA LEU A 208 -13.70 5.91 1.45
C LEU A 208 -14.69 6.31 2.66
N VAL A 209 -14.18 6.29 3.94
CA VAL A 209 -14.80 6.12 5.29
C VAL A 209 -15.99 5.20 5.34
N ASP A 210 -15.82 3.91 5.20
CA ASP A 210 -14.78 3.08 4.58
C ASP A 210 -13.32 2.99 5.10
N CYS A 211 -12.93 1.82 5.67
CA CYS A 211 -11.56 1.54 6.18
C CYS A 211 -11.14 0.13 6.71
N SER A 212 -10.62 -0.84 5.90
CA SER A 212 -9.56 -1.88 6.26
C SER A 212 -9.25 -3.01 5.21
N HIS A 213 -7.96 -3.18 4.82
CA HIS A 213 -7.31 -4.21 3.96
C HIS A 213 -7.85 -4.55 2.54
N LEU A 214 -8.18 -3.62 1.66
CA LEU A 214 -7.15 -3.23 0.70
C LEU A 214 -6.49 -4.36 -0.12
N GLY A 215 -6.66 -4.30 -1.45
CA GLY A 215 -5.64 -4.77 -2.42
C GLY A 215 -4.22 -4.38 -2.03
N TRP A 216 -4.04 -3.35 -1.22
CA TRP A 216 -4.18 -1.95 -1.59
C TRP A 216 -5.32 -1.49 -2.61
N ALA A 217 -6.65 -1.55 -2.29
CA ALA A 217 -7.89 -1.02 -3.01
C ALA A 217 -9.24 -1.63 -2.47
N GLU A 218 -10.51 -1.16 -2.67
CA GLU A 218 -11.20 0.18 -2.67
C GLU A 218 -12.65 0.14 -1.97
N GLU A 219 -13.20 1.28 -1.44
CA GLU A 219 -14.60 1.71 -1.03
C GLU A 219 -15.71 0.84 -0.30
N CYS A 220 -15.69 0.53 1.03
CA CYS A 220 -16.92 0.41 1.94
C CYS A 220 -16.66 0.47 3.51
N TYR A 221 -17.62 0.87 4.40
CA TYR A 221 -17.46 1.35 5.83
C TYR A 221 -17.50 0.41 7.04
N GLN A 222 -18.60 -0.26 7.36
CA GLN A 222 -19.00 -1.39 6.54
C GLN A 222 -17.81 -2.29 6.13
N ILE A 223 -16.72 -2.38 6.93
CA ILE A 223 -15.53 -3.16 6.58
C ILE A 223 -14.66 -3.59 7.78
N MET A 224 -13.51 -4.22 7.48
CA MET A 224 -13.15 -5.48 8.12
C MET A 224 -11.67 -5.86 8.16
N ASN A 225 -10.92 -5.60 7.08
CA ASN A 225 -9.79 -6.37 6.53
C ASN A 225 -10.29 -7.21 5.34
N ALA A 226 -10.30 -6.60 4.15
CA ALA A 226 -10.68 -7.11 2.82
C ALA A 226 -9.49 -7.84 2.14
N GLY A 227 -9.31 -8.03 0.83
CA GLY A 227 -9.77 -7.24 -0.33
C GLY A 227 -11.20 -7.48 -0.78
N ASN A 228 -11.69 -6.57 -1.63
CA ASN A 228 -13.01 -6.58 -2.28
C ASN A 228 -14.17 -6.90 -1.31
N LEU A 229 -14.53 -5.93 -0.47
CA LEU A 229 -15.71 -5.98 0.39
C LEU A 229 -16.76 -4.95 -0.03
N THR A 230 -18.03 -5.20 0.31
CA THR A 230 -19.13 -4.24 0.09
C THR A 230 -20.22 -4.43 1.14
N ASN A 231 -20.66 -3.37 1.84
CA ASN A 231 -21.77 -3.42 2.81
C ASN A 231 -21.53 -4.37 4.02
N CYS A 232 -20.34 -4.35 4.65
CA CYS A 232 -19.91 -5.31 5.69
C CYS A 232 -19.66 -4.72 7.10
N MET A 233 -20.69 -4.29 7.85
CA MET A 233 -20.53 -3.55 9.13
C MET A 233 -19.95 -4.36 10.31
N PHE A 234 -19.06 -3.73 11.11
CA PHE A 234 -18.52 -4.25 12.38
C PHE A 234 -17.89 -5.64 12.25
N CYS A 235 -16.62 -5.68 11.87
CA CYS A 235 -16.16 -6.77 11.04
C CYS A 235 -14.63 -6.99 11.18
N LEU A 236 -14.13 -8.22 11.09
CA LEU A 236 -12.70 -8.56 11.20
C LEU A 236 -12.23 -9.66 10.21
N GLY A 237 -11.10 -9.42 9.53
CA GLY A 237 -10.25 -10.44 8.87
C GLY A 237 -10.89 -11.31 7.78
N SER A 238 -11.64 -10.75 6.82
CA SER A 238 -12.58 -11.49 5.95
C SER A 238 -12.60 -10.96 4.51
N TRP A 239 -12.35 -11.82 3.52
CA TRP A 239 -12.02 -11.41 2.15
C TRP A 239 -13.12 -11.79 1.15
N TYR A 240 -13.22 -11.05 0.04
CA TYR A 240 -14.09 -11.35 -1.12
C TYR A 240 -15.57 -11.61 -0.75
N SER A 241 -16.17 -10.72 0.03
CA SER A 241 -17.47 -10.94 0.70
C SER A 241 -18.34 -9.68 0.72
N ASN A 242 -19.65 -9.83 0.91
CA ASN A 242 -20.57 -8.68 0.95
C ASN A 242 -21.72 -8.86 1.97
N SER A 243 -22.39 -7.78 2.36
CA SER A 243 -23.60 -7.85 3.20
C SER A 243 -23.40 -8.61 4.52
N LEU A 244 -22.26 -8.36 5.17
CA LEU A 244 -21.88 -8.95 6.45
C LEU A 244 -22.18 -7.98 7.60
N THR A 245 -22.50 -8.47 8.80
CA THR A 245 -22.70 -7.59 9.97
C THR A 245 -22.30 -8.30 11.26
N TYR A 246 -21.37 -7.76 12.06
CA TYR A 246 -20.76 -8.47 13.19
C TYR A 246 -20.12 -9.80 12.74
N CYS A 247 -19.07 -9.76 11.92
CA CYS A 247 -18.40 -10.97 11.40
C CYS A 247 -16.90 -11.00 11.71
N ASP A 248 -16.31 -12.20 11.84
CA ASP A 248 -14.90 -12.38 12.20
C ASP A 248 -14.32 -13.63 11.49
N GLN A 249 -13.35 -13.46 10.58
CA GLN A 249 -12.79 -14.53 9.74
C GLN A 249 -13.84 -15.29 8.91
N VAL A 250 -14.56 -14.57 8.05
CA VAL A 250 -15.65 -15.04 7.19
C VAL A 250 -15.31 -14.80 5.71
N TYR A 251 -14.95 -15.84 4.97
CA TYR A 251 -14.39 -15.72 3.62
C TYR A 251 -15.41 -16.09 2.52
N ASN A 252 -15.35 -15.45 1.36
CA ASN A 252 -16.16 -15.79 0.17
C ASN A 252 -17.67 -15.97 0.47
N SER A 253 -18.26 -15.09 1.27
CA SER A 253 -19.59 -15.29 1.88
C SER A 253 -20.47 -14.03 1.83
N HIS A 254 -21.77 -14.20 2.07
CA HIS A 254 -22.72 -13.10 2.21
C HIS A 254 -23.81 -13.41 3.24
N ASP A 255 -24.69 -12.45 3.54
CA ASP A 255 -25.85 -12.61 4.45
C ASP A 255 -25.50 -13.34 5.76
N CYS A 256 -24.45 -12.87 6.45
CA CYS A 256 -24.02 -13.42 7.73
C CYS A 256 -24.04 -12.35 8.83
N PHE A 257 -24.54 -12.76 10.00
CA PHE A 257 -24.78 -11.90 11.16
C PHE A 257 -24.20 -12.54 12.44
N LEU A 258 -23.37 -11.83 13.23
CA LEU A 258 -22.72 -12.38 14.44
C LEU A 258 -21.93 -13.70 14.19
N CYS A 259 -21.26 -13.85 13.04
CA CYS A 259 -20.63 -15.11 12.60
C CYS A 259 -19.10 -15.12 12.68
N VAL A 260 -18.50 -16.30 12.92
CA VAL A 260 -17.05 -16.47 13.14
C VAL A 260 -16.49 -17.69 12.40
N GLY A 261 -15.37 -17.54 11.69
CA GLY A 261 -14.57 -18.66 11.18
C GLY A 261 -15.25 -19.48 10.07
N LEU A 262 -15.93 -18.81 9.13
CA LEU A 262 -16.72 -19.45 8.07
C LEU A 262 -16.14 -19.20 6.67
N ASN A 263 -16.51 -20.03 5.70
CA ASN A 263 -16.08 -19.89 4.32
C ASN A 263 -17.19 -20.43 3.39
N HIS A 264 -17.46 -19.77 2.26
CA HIS A 264 -18.50 -20.14 1.28
C HIS A 264 -19.89 -20.39 1.91
N THR A 265 -20.52 -19.35 2.49
CA THR A 265 -21.79 -19.51 3.20
C THR A 265 -22.74 -18.31 3.12
N GLU A 266 -24.03 -18.55 3.41
CA GLU A 266 -25.14 -17.59 3.33
C GLU A 266 -26.19 -17.82 4.43
N TYR A 267 -26.98 -16.80 4.77
CA TYR A 267 -28.10 -16.79 5.74
C TYR A 267 -27.79 -17.39 7.12
N ARG A 268 -26.73 -16.89 7.77
CA ARG A 268 -26.28 -17.38 9.08
C ARG A 268 -26.36 -16.36 10.20
N ILE A 269 -26.76 -16.82 11.38
CA ILE A 269 -26.76 -16.05 12.63
C ILE A 269 -26.06 -16.88 13.70
N LEU A 270 -25.00 -16.35 14.34
CA LEU A 270 -24.19 -17.09 15.34
C LEU A 270 -23.75 -18.48 14.81
N ASN A 271 -23.23 -18.49 13.58
CA ASN A 271 -22.86 -19.66 12.77
C ASN A 271 -23.98 -20.65 12.41
N LYS A 272 -25.20 -20.50 12.95
CA LYS A 272 -26.34 -21.36 12.62
C LYS A 272 -27.00 -20.95 11.30
N GLN A 273 -27.31 -21.94 10.46
CA GLN A 273 -28.06 -21.80 9.20
C GLN A 273 -29.55 -21.56 9.46
N TYR A 274 -30.15 -20.69 8.65
CA TYR A 274 -31.59 -20.43 8.62
C TYR A 274 -32.15 -20.49 7.18
N PRO A 275 -33.45 -20.77 7.00
CA PRO A 275 -34.19 -20.43 5.78
C PRO A 275 -34.14 -18.91 5.53
N LYS A 276 -34.15 -18.50 4.27
CA LYS A 276 -33.96 -17.10 3.85
C LYS A 276 -34.98 -16.15 4.49
N GLU A 277 -36.25 -16.54 4.49
CA GLU A 277 -37.36 -15.74 5.03
C GLU A 277 -37.26 -15.60 6.57
N GLU A 278 -36.82 -16.65 7.26
CA GLU A 278 -36.59 -16.65 8.70
C GLU A 278 -35.35 -15.81 9.09
N TYR A 279 -34.29 -15.86 8.27
CA TYR A 279 -33.09 -15.04 8.46
C TYR A 279 -33.41 -13.54 8.46
N PHE A 280 -34.13 -13.04 7.45
CA PHE A 280 -34.48 -11.62 7.35
C PHE A 280 -35.40 -11.14 8.48
N GLN A 281 -36.30 -12.00 8.96
CA GLN A 281 -37.10 -11.71 10.16
C GLN A 281 -36.20 -11.58 11.40
N LYS A 282 -35.28 -12.53 11.60
CA LYS A 282 -34.41 -12.56 12.78
C LYS A 282 -33.39 -11.44 12.84
N ILE A 283 -32.75 -11.05 11.72
CA ILE A 283 -31.83 -9.90 11.77
C ILE A 283 -32.56 -8.60 12.13
N ALA A 284 -33.83 -8.44 11.76
CA ALA A 284 -34.64 -7.28 12.14
C ALA A 284 -35.02 -7.29 13.63
N GLU A 285 -35.40 -8.45 14.17
CA GLU A 285 -35.63 -8.67 15.62
C GLU A 285 -34.37 -8.36 16.44
N ILE A 286 -33.24 -8.97 16.05
CA ILE A 286 -31.95 -8.86 16.74
C ILE A 286 -31.40 -7.43 16.66
N THR A 287 -31.41 -6.80 15.48
CA THR A 287 -31.01 -5.39 15.31
C THR A 287 -31.86 -4.47 16.18
N SER A 288 -33.17 -4.72 16.28
CA SER A 288 -34.06 -3.94 17.14
C SER A 288 -33.78 -4.14 18.63
N GLN A 289 -33.34 -5.34 19.03
CA GLN A 289 -32.93 -5.63 20.41
C GLN A 289 -31.58 -4.98 20.73
N MET A 290 -30.56 -5.16 19.88
CA MET A 290 -29.25 -4.51 20.03
C MET A 290 -29.37 -2.98 20.10
N LYS A 291 -30.33 -2.37 19.38
CA LYS A 291 -30.61 -0.92 19.49
C LYS A 291 -31.24 -0.51 20.83
N ARG A 292 -32.06 -1.38 21.46
CA ARG A 292 -32.62 -1.14 22.81
C ARG A 292 -31.58 -1.32 23.90
N ASP A 293 -30.69 -2.31 23.73
CA ASP A 293 -29.65 -2.66 24.71
C ASP A 293 -28.39 -1.77 24.60
N GLY A 294 -28.33 -0.88 23.61
CA GLY A 294 -27.19 0.01 23.37
C GLY A 294 -25.99 -0.65 22.66
N GLU A 295 -26.15 -1.87 22.14
CA GLU A 295 -25.11 -2.64 21.46
C GLU A 295 -24.97 -2.31 19.96
N TRP A 296 -26.06 -1.86 19.32
CA TRP A 296 -26.02 -1.62 17.87
C TRP A 296 -25.14 -0.42 17.52
N GLY A 297 -24.10 -0.67 16.73
CA GLY A 297 -23.10 0.32 16.37
C GLY A 297 -21.89 0.34 17.30
N THR A 298 -21.89 -0.46 18.38
CA THR A 298 -20.73 -0.62 19.26
C THR A 298 -19.89 -1.84 18.86
N TRP A 299 -18.66 -1.88 19.35
CA TRP A 299 -17.76 -3.02 19.28
C TRP A 299 -17.18 -3.29 20.67
N PHE A 300 -16.45 -4.40 20.81
CA PHE A 300 -15.81 -4.78 22.07
C PHE A 300 -14.82 -3.71 22.55
N SER A 301 -14.88 -3.36 23.84
CA SER A 301 -13.96 -2.40 24.45
C SER A 301 -12.52 -2.87 24.35
N SER A 302 -11.61 -1.97 23.98
CA SER A 302 -10.18 -2.25 24.00
C SER A 302 -9.70 -2.61 25.41
N ALA A 303 -8.95 -3.70 25.53
CA ALA A 303 -8.18 -4.03 26.75
C ALA A 303 -6.84 -3.26 26.84
N TYR A 304 -6.46 -2.56 25.77
CA TYR A 304 -5.24 -1.75 25.69
C TYR A 304 -5.56 -0.26 25.88
N PRO A 305 -4.70 0.51 26.57
CA PRO A 305 -4.85 1.95 26.68
C PRO A 305 -4.66 2.62 25.32
N GLU A 306 -5.41 3.70 25.07
CA GLU A 306 -5.24 4.53 23.88
C GLU A 306 -3.90 5.29 23.91
N VAL A 307 -3.25 5.41 22.76
CA VAL A 307 -1.97 6.12 22.60
C VAL A 307 -2.09 7.06 21.40
N ILE A 308 -1.91 8.37 21.63
CA ILE A 308 -2.00 9.38 20.56
C ILE A 308 -0.66 9.46 19.84
N THR A 309 -0.59 8.92 18.62
CA THR A 309 0.57 9.06 17.73
C THR A 309 0.41 10.29 16.84
N TYR A 310 1.07 11.39 17.19
CA TYR A 310 1.31 12.48 16.24
C TYR A 310 2.36 12.02 15.21
N GLY A 311 2.04 12.13 13.92
CA GLY A 311 2.95 11.75 12.83
C GLY A 311 4.18 12.66 12.73
N LEU A 312 5.28 12.08 12.23
CA LEU A 312 6.50 12.77 11.82
C LEU A 312 6.48 13.04 10.32
#